data_AF-A0A1F8QM04-F1
#
_entry.id   AF-A0A1F8QM04-F1
#
_cell.length_a   1.000
_cell.length_b   1.000
_cell.length_c   1.000
_cell.angle_alpha   90.00
_cell.angle_beta   90.00
_cell.angle_gamma   90.00
#
_symmetry.space_group_name_H-M   'P 1'
#
loop_
_entity.id
_entity.type
_entity.pdbx_description
1 polymer ?
#
loop_
_entity_poly.entity_id
_entity_poly.type
_entity_poly.pdbx_seq_one_letter_code
_entity_poly.pdbx_strand_id
1 'polypeptide(L)'
;MKTMGDYWRKTILYLAIFVVIIVVGAVIFSTYRSVFSLIVYGLVVLGGLFLLVNWHARTFAYRCVDCGHVFEISAWKDLASPHGVDKKGGWKYLRCPSCGRWMKARILPKEHAQGT
;
A
#
# COMPACT_ATOMS: atom_id res chain seq x y z
N MET A 1 4.39 -7.25 -20.76
CA MET A 1 4.24 -5.93 -20.09
C MET A 1 3.14 -6.04 -19.05
N LYS A 2 3.45 -5.95 -17.75
CA LYS A 2 2.42 -5.86 -16.71
C LYS A 2 1.83 -4.46 -16.75
N THR A 3 0.51 -4.35 -16.73
CA THR A 3 -0.18 -3.06 -16.73
C THR A 3 -0.34 -2.56 -15.30
N MET A 4 -0.54 -1.26 -15.11
CA MET A 4 -0.87 -0.68 -13.79
C MET A 4 -2.07 -1.43 -13.16
N GLY A 5 -3.04 -1.85 -13.98
CA GLY A 5 -4.21 -2.63 -13.54
C GLY A 5 -3.86 -3.96 -12.88
N ASP A 6 -2.78 -4.62 -13.29
CA ASP A 6 -2.35 -5.90 -12.70
C ASP A 6 -1.83 -5.71 -11.26
N TYR A 7 -1.12 -4.60 -10.99
CA TYR A 7 -0.68 -4.27 -9.63
C TYR A 7 -1.84 -3.89 -8.71
N TRP A 8 -2.83 -3.16 -9.24
CA TRP A 8 -4.06 -2.86 -8.51
C TRP A 8 -4.85 -4.13 -8.19
N ARG A 9 -5.01 -5.05 -9.14
CA ARG A 9 -5.64 -6.35 -8.92
C ARG A 9 -4.93 -7.16 -7.85
N LYS A 10 -3.59 -7.23 -7.89
CA LYS A 10 -2.79 -7.91 -6.85
C LYS A 10 -2.95 -7.24 -5.48
N THR A 11 -2.92 -5.92 -5.42
CA THR A 11 -3.11 -5.17 -4.18
C THR A 11 -4.49 -5.46 -3.58
N ILE A 12 -5.55 -5.36 -4.39
CA ILE A 12 -6.93 -5.66 -3.97
C ILE A 12 -7.04 -7.12 -3.49
N LEU A 13 -6.44 -8.07 -4.22
CA LEU A 13 -6.46 -9.48 -3.87
C LEU A 13 -5.76 -9.75 -2.52
N TYR A 14 -4.57 -9.19 -2.29
CA TYR A 14 -3.89 -9.33 -1.01
C TYR A 14 -4.67 -8.68 0.14
N LEU A 15 -5.29 -7.53 -0.10
CA LEU A 15 -6.12 -6.84 0.88
C LEU A 15 -7.38 -7.65 1.22
N ALA A 16 -8.04 -8.23 0.22
CA ALA A 16 -9.20 -9.10 0.41
C ALA A 16 -8.85 -10.36 1.20
N ILE A 17 -7.73 -11.03 0.87
CA ILE A 17 -7.23 -12.19 1.62
C ILE A 17 -6.96 -11.81 3.08
N PHE A 18 -6.32 -10.67 3.33
CA PHE A 18 -6.04 -10.20 4.68
C PHE A 18 -7.32 -9.93 5.48
N VAL A 19 -8.35 -9.32 4.86
CA VAL A 19 -9.67 -9.14 5.49
C VAL A 19 -10.34 -10.48 5.80
N VAL A 20 -10.27 -11.46 4.90
CA VAL A 20 -10.81 -12.81 5.15
C VAL A 20 -10.11 -13.47 6.34
N ILE A 21 -8.78 -13.37 6.45
CA ILE A 21 -8.02 -13.88 7.60
C ILE A 21 -8.47 -13.23 8.90
N ILE A 22 -8.71 -11.90 8.89
CA ILE A 22 -9.25 -11.17 10.04
C ILE A 22 -10.63 -11.70 10.45
N VAL A 23 -11.55 -11.85 9.49
CA VAL A 23 -12.92 -12.34 9.77
C VAL A 23 -12.91 -13.77 10.29
N VAL A 24 -12.16 -14.67 9.64
CA VAL A 24 -12.05 -16.08 10.07
C VAL A 24 -11.40 -16.17 11.45
N GLY A 25 -10.33 -15.42 11.68
CA GLY A 25 -9.66 -15.37 12.98
C GLY A 25 -10.56 -14.84 14.10
N ALA A 26 -11.40 -13.83 13.81
CA ALA A 26 -12.39 -13.31 14.76
C ALA A 26 -13.48 -14.33 15.11
N VAL A 27 -13.97 -15.11 14.14
CA VAL A 27 -14.96 -16.18 14.37
C VAL A 27 -14.36 -17.30 15.21
N ILE A 28 -13.13 -17.74 14.89
CA ILE A 28 -12.41 -18.77 15.68
C ILE A 28 -12.15 -18.27 17.11
N PHE A 29 -11.75 -17.01 17.27
CA PHE A 29 -11.55 -16.39 18.57
C PHE A 29 -12.85 -16.39 19.41
N SER A 30 -13.99 -16.09 18.77
CA SER A 30 -15.29 -16.11 19.44
C SER A 30 -15.66 -17.48 20.01
N THR A 31 -15.21 -18.56 19.36
CA THR A 31 -15.48 -19.94 19.79
C THR A 31 -14.52 -20.41 20.89
N TYR A 32 -13.26 -19.98 20.87
CA TYR A 32 -12.22 -20.57 21.72
C TYR A 32 -11.87 -19.81 23.01
N ARG A 33 -12.36 -18.57 23.21
CA ARG A 33 -12.27 -17.71 24.44
C ARG A 33 -11.00 -17.88 25.30
N SER A 34 -9.86 -18.21 24.70
CA SER A 34 -8.59 -18.48 25.38
C SER A 34 -7.64 -17.33 25.11
N VAL A 35 -6.92 -16.90 26.15
CA VAL A 35 -5.92 -15.82 26.05
C VAL A 35 -4.83 -16.16 25.03
N PHE A 36 -4.50 -17.44 24.86
CA PHE A 36 -3.56 -17.90 23.84
C PHE A 36 -4.06 -17.60 22.41
N SER A 37 -5.36 -17.76 22.16
CA SER A 37 -5.97 -17.44 20.86
C SER A 37 -5.90 -15.95 20.54
N LEU A 38 -5.95 -15.07 21.54
CA LEU A 38 -5.78 -13.61 21.35
C LEU A 38 -4.37 -13.25 20.92
N ILE A 39 -3.36 -13.84 21.57
CA ILE A 39 -1.96 -13.53 21.29
C ILE A 39 -1.61 -14.00 19.86
N VAL A 40 -2.00 -15.23 19.50
CA VAL A 40 -1.75 -15.77 18.16
C VAL A 40 -2.49 -14.93 17.11
N TYR A 41 -3.76 -14.59 17.33
CA TYR A 41 -4.51 -13.74 16.41
C TYR A 41 -3.87 -12.35 16.25
N GLY A 42 -3.48 -11.71 17.35
CA GLY A 42 -2.78 -10.42 17.32
C GLY A 42 -1.49 -10.48 16.52
N LEU A 43 -0.68 -11.53 16.69
CA LEU A 43 0.56 -11.72 15.93
C LEU A 43 0.31 -11.93 14.43
N VAL A 44 -0.72 -12.69 14.06
CA VAL A 44 -1.09 -12.90 12.65
C VAL A 44 -1.54 -11.60 12.01
N VAL A 45 -2.39 -10.82 12.69
CA VAL A 45 -2.87 -9.53 12.18
C VAL A 45 -1.73 -8.54 12.04
N LEU A 46 -0.90 -8.37 13.07
CA LEU A 46 0.22 -7.44 13.05
C LEU A 46 1.29 -7.85 12.01
N GLY A 47 1.62 -9.14 11.95
CA GLY A 47 2.56 -9.68 10.97
C GLY A 47 2.06 -9.55 9.54
N GLY A 48 0.79 -9.88 9.29
CA GLY A 48 0.15 -9.74 7.98
C GLY A 48 0.08 -8.28 7.53
N LEU A 49 -0.27 -7.37 8.43
CA LEU A 49 -0.28 -5.93 8.15
C LEU A 49 1.13 -5.45 7.80
N PHE A 50 2.15 -5.82 8.58
CA PHE A 50 3.53 -5.44 8.34
C PHE A 50 4.04 -5.92 6.97
N LEU A 51 3.75 -7.19 6.62
CA LEU A 51 4.10 -7.76 5.32
C LEU A 51 3.43 -7.03 4.17
N LEU A 52 2.12 -6.77 4.27
CA LEU A 52 1.35 -6.08 3.24
C LEU A 52 1.86 -4.66 3.03
N VAL A 53 2.11 -3.95 4.12
CA VAL A 53 2.66 -2.59 4.13
C VAL A 53 4.06 -2.54 3.52
N ASN A 54 4.97 -3.43 3.94
CA ASN A 54 6.34 -3.49 3.42
C ASN A 54 6.36 -3.88 1.94
N TRP A 55 5.50 -4.81 1.51
CA TRP A 55 5.37 -5.17 0.10
C TRP A 55 4.86 -3.99 -0.74
N HIS A 56 3.82 -3.30 -0.27
CA HIS A 56 3.25 -2.15 -0.96
C HIS A 56 4.28 -1.02 -1.11
N ALA A 57 5.00 -0.67 -0.04
CA ALA A 57 6.05 0.34 -0.06
C ALA A 57 7.22 -0.01 -1.00
N ARG A 58 7.54 -1.29 -1.15
CA ARG A 58 8.57 -1.75 -2.09
C ARG A 58 8.11 -1.78 -3.55
N THR A 59 6.81 -1.82 -3.81
CA THR A 59 6.27 -2.02 -5.16
C THR A 59 5.99 -0.70 -5.88
N PHE A 60 5.68 0.36 -5.15
CA PHE A 60 5.26 1.65 -5.72
C PHE A 60 6.27 2.78 -5.45
N ALA A 61 6.46 3.64 -6.45
CA ALA A 61 7.18 4.90 -6.37
C ALA A 61 6.30 6.04 -6.89
N TYR A 62 6.69 7.27 -6.56
CA TYR A 62 5.93 8.48 -6.87
C TYR A 62 6.74 9.38 -7.77
N ARG A 63 6.13 9.83 -8.87
CA ARG A 63 6.76 10.79 -9.78
C ARG A 63 6.14 12.16 -9.66
N CYS A 64 6.99 13.15 -9.41
CA CYS A 64 6.64 14.56 -9.43
C CYS A 64 6.22 15.00 -10.84
N VAL A 65 5.10 15.70 -11.00
CA VAL A 65 4.65 16.27 -12.29
C VAL A 65 5.38 17.56 -12.70
N ASP A 66 6.10 18.22 -11.80
CA ASP A 66 6.71 19.54 -11.99
C ASP A 66 8.19 19.36 -12.34
N CYS A 67 8.94 18.63 -11.50
CA CYS A 67 10.36 18.37 -11.70
C CYS A 67 10.67 16.97 -12.24
N GLY A 68 9.67 16.09 -12.38
CA GLY A 68 9.87 14.73 -12.89
C GLY A 68 10.57 13.77 -11.92
N HIS A 69 11.02 14.22 -10.75
CA HIS A 69 11.76 13.43 -9.78
C HIS A 69 10.92 12.26 -9.24
N VAL A 70 11.51 11.06 -9.24
CA VAL A 70 10.91 9.85 -8.69
C VAL A 70 11.41 9.64 -7.28
N PHE A 71 10.49 9.50 -6.34
CA PHE A 71 10.80 9.33 -4.93
C PHE A 71 9.88 8.29 -4.28
N GLU A 72 10.36 7.74 -3.18
CA GLU A 72 9.62 6.81 -2.34
C GLU A 72 9.10 7.54 -1.11
N ILE A 73 7.94 7.13 -0.62
CA ILE A 73 7.41 7.61 0.66
C ILE A 73 7.17 6.43 1.58
N SER A 74 7.26 6.69 2.88
CA SER A 74 6.91 5.70 3.88
C SER A 74 5.42 5.34 3.77
N ALA A 75 5.08 4.08 4.04
CA ALA A 75 3.71 3.62 3.94
C ALA A 75 2.74 4.34 4.88
N TRP A 76 3.20 4.84 6.01
CA TRP A 76 2.39 5.67 6.91
C TRP A 76 2.01 7.01 6.27
N LYS A 77 2.99 7.66 5.65
CA LYS A 77 2.77 8.89 4.89
C LYS A 77 1.90 8.62 3.66
N ASP A 78 2.06 7.44 3.08
CA ASP A 78 1.22 6.95 2.01
C ASP A 78 -0.24 6.83 2.48
N LEU A 79 -0.51 6.10 3.56
CA LEU A 79 -1.88 5.92 4.03
C LEU A 79 -2.57 7.24 4.43
N ALA A 80 -1.81 8.16 5.03
CA ALA A 80 -2.33 9.45 5.50
C ALA A 80 -2.46 10.52 4.41
N SER A 81 -1.84 10.35 3.23
CA SER A 81 -1.87 11.39 2.19
C SER A 81 -3.14 11.30 1.34
N PRO A 82 -3.74 12.45 0.97
CA PRO A 82 -4.89 12.48 0.08
C PRO A 82 -4.58 11.75 -1.23
N HIS A 83 -5.42 10.77 -1.56
CA HIS A 83 -5.28 9.95 -2.77
C HIS A 83 -6.54 10.09 -3.64
N GLY A 84 -6.36 9.89 -4.95
CA GLY A 84 -7.45 9.93 -5.91
C GLY A 84 -7.06 9.24 -7.21
N VAL A 85 -8.04 9.11 -8.11
CA VAL A 85 -7.84 8.51 -9.43
C VAL A 85 -8.34 9.51 -10.48
N ASP A 86 -7.56 9.73 -11.54
CA ASP A 86 -7.94 10.55 -12.68
C ASP A 86 -7.76 9.79 -14.00
N LYS A 87 -8.05 10.44 -15.13
CA LYS A 87 -7.92 9.86 -16.49
C LYS A 87 -6.49 9.40 -16.83
N LYS A 88 -5.48 9.89 -16.11
CA LYS A 88 -4.05 9.59 -16.30
C LYS A 88 -3.53 8.57 -15.27
N GLY A 89 -4.38 8.08 -14.36
CA GLY A 89 -4.07 7.04 -13.38
C GLY A 89 -4.30 7.48 -11.93
N GLY A 90 -3.75 6.72 -10.99
CA GLY A 90 -3.78 7.06 -9.56
C GLY A 90 -2.81 8.20 -9.23
N TRP A 91 -3.29 9.17 -8.47
CA TRP A 91 -2.49 10.31 -8.01
C TRP A 91 -2.57 10.45 -6.49
N LYS A 92 -1.52 11.07 -5.92
CA LYS A 92 -1.41 11.32 -4.50
C LYS A 92 -0.88 12.70 -4.21
N TYR A 93 -1.51 13.41 -3.28
CA TYR A 93 -1.09 14.76 -2.93
C TYR A 93 0.09 14.72 -1.97
N LEU A 94 1.29 14.99 -2.47
CA LEU A 94 2.55 14.85 -1.75
C LEU A 94 3.43 16.08 -1.96
N ARG A 95 4.23 16.39 -0.94
CA ARG A 95 5.33 17.35 -1.06
C ARG A 95 6.54 16.65 -1.67
N CYS A 96 7.02 17.15 -2.81
CA CYS A 96 8.21 16.62 -3.46
C CYS A 96 9.46 16.93 -2.62
N PRO A 97 10.35 15.97 -2.34
CA PRO A 97 11.59 16.21 -1.59
C PRO A 97 12.64 17.00 -2.40
N SER A 98 12.56 16.96 -3.73
CA SER A 98 13.51 17.65 -4.62
C SER A 98 13.12 19.12 -4.85
N CYS A 99 11.88 19.41 -5.27
CA CYS A 99 11.45 20.80 -5.53
C CYS A 99 10.73 21.47 -4.35
N GLY A 100 10.42 20.73 -3.29
CA GLY A 100 9.78 21.26 -2.07
C GLY A 100 8.31 21.67 -2.22
N ARG A 101 7.72 21.53 -3.41
CA ARG A 101 6.33 21.92 -3.71
C ARG A 101 5.33 20.81 -3.43
N TRP A 102 4.12 21.19 -3.05
CA TRP A 102 2.99 20.29 -2.90
C TRP A 102 2.29 20.09 -4.24
N MET A 103 1.98 18.83 -4.56
CA MET A 103 1.39 18.51 -5.85
C MET A 103 0.76 17.13 -5.91
N LYS A 104 0.04 16.86 -7.00
CA LYS A 104 -0.46 15.53 -7.34
C LYS A 104 0.64 14.69 -7.98
N ALA A 105 1.40 13.97 -7.16
CA ALA A 105 2.38 13.01 -7.63
C ALA A 105 1.68 11.81 -8.27
N ARG A 106 2.23 11.30 -9.37
CA ARG A 106 1.70 10.10 -10.05
C ARG A 106 2.30 8.84 -9.45
N ILE A 107 1.43 7.85 -9.24
CA ILE A 107 1.83 6.52 -8.77
C ILE A 107 2.43 5.76 -9.95
N LEU A 108 3.62 5.20 -9.77
CA LEU A 108 4.32 4.38 -10.74
C LEU A 108 4.81 3.08 -10.08
N PRO A 109 4.73 1.92 -10.75
CA PRO A 109 5.39 0.71 -10.28
C PRO A 109 6.91 0.93 -10.37
N LYS A 110 7.67 0.49 -9.37
CA LYS A 110 9.14 0.68 -9.36
C LYS A 110 9.83 0.03 -10.56
N GLU A 111 9.27 -1.07 -11.08
CA GLU A 111 9.76 -1.71 -12.32
C GLU A 111 9.77 -0.72 -13.52
N HIS A 112 8.85 0.24 -13.57
CA HIS A 112 8.81 1.27 -14.62
C HIS A 112 9.63 2.53 -14.29
N ALA A 113 10.06 2.69 -13.03
CA ALA A 113 10.90 3.79 -12.59
C ALA A 113 12.41 3.51 -12.81
N GLN A 114 12.82 2.24 -12.87
CA GLN A 114 14.22 1.82 -13.04
C GLN A 114 14.60 1.54 -14.51
N GLY A 115 13.64 1.58 -15.44
CA GLY A 115 13.84 1.26 -16.86
C GLY A 115 14.01 2.48 -17.79
N THR A 116 14.29 3.67 -17.24
CA THR A 116 14.60 4.90 -18.00
C THR A 116 15.88 5.52 -17.52
#